data_AF-A0A955ZI85-F1
#
_entry.id   AF-A0A955ZI85-F1
#
_cell.length_a   1.000
_cell.length_b   1.000
_cell.length_c   1.000
_cell.angle_alpha   90.00
_cell.angle_beta   90.00
_cell.angle_gamma   90.00
#
_symmetry.space_group_name_H-M   'P 1'
#
loop_
_entity.id
_entity.type
_entity.pdbx_description
1 polymer ?
#
loop_
_entity_poly.entity_id
_entity_poly.type
_entity_poly.pdbx_seq_one_letter_code
_entity_poly.pdbx_strand_id
1 'polypeptide(L)'
;MKRARRLLITGLYGLLLTWGCGSAESDSQSPAACVPPAEPASGWNFGHPALDPADAARAAALIGSCLPDDGAARYLAAYYYERDSGERWRLDVVDCLAGKTNGCAAVTQCLGASADLTGPCEPRCAGSIFERCDDTLHFRIDCAKQGRRCDPDQGCVACDAGPACDYSSYVDHCDGDRPIRCLDGMETTLSPCALWGLTCVDDAATLGSAYCAGAEGSCTVDHHGSPELAGVACTADGLQVCVNGGLHHIDCAEVGAGFTCQTLGSTAFCGLAAECDPTPSTVADATCDGDSLTFCNAGRIDKLDCKQLGFTGCNATWGVCSPSPW
;
A
#
# COMPACT_ATOMS: atom_id res chain seq x y z
N MET A 1 -28.44 -10.72 -0.77
CA MET A 1 -29.26 -10.46 0.44
C MET A 1 -28.40 -10.61 1.69
N LYS A 2 -27.87 -9.51 2.23
CA LYS A 2 -27.76 -9.16 3.65
C LYS A 2 -27.04 -7.80 3.68
N ARG A 3 -27.79 -6.76 4.03
CA ARG A 3 -27.31 -5.37 4.15
C ARG A 3 -26.59 -5.22 5.48
N ALA A 4 -25.33 -4.81 5.49
CA ALA A 4 -24.66 -4.33 6.69
C ALA A 4 -25.32 -3.01 7.12
N ARG A 5 -25.85 -2.97 8.35
CA ARG A 5 -26.45 -1.78 8.95
C ARG A 5 -25.34 -0.89 9.50
N ARG A 6 -25.30 0.37 9.04
CA ARG A 6 -24.66 1.48 9.77
C ARG A 6 -25.36 1.63 11.12
N LEU A 7 -24.62 1.59 12.23
CA LEU A 7 -25.10 2.02 13.53
C LEU A 7 -24.45 3.35 13.91
N LEU A 8 -25.29 4.38 14.01
CA LEU A 8 -25.07 5.59 14.79
C LEU A 8 -25.27 5.25 16.27
N ILE A 9 -24.36 5.67 17.15
CA ILE A 9 -24.64 5.78 18.59
C ILE A 9 -24.17 7.14 19.09
N THR A 10 -25.15 7.95 19.47
CA THR A 10 -25.03 9.19 20.24
C THR A 10 -25.00 8.84 21.74
N GLY A 11 -24.28 9.64 22.54
CA GLY A 11 -23.78 9.29 23.88
C GLY A 11 -24.78 9.13 25.03
N LEU A 12 -24.26 8.75 26.21
CA LEU A 12 -24.61 9.35 27.51
C LEU A 12 -23.65 8.93 28.65
N TYR A 13 -23.16 9.95 29.36
CA TYR A 13 -22.67 10.06 30.74
C TYR A 13 -22.51 8.83 31.67
N GLY A 14 -21.29 8.71 32.21
CA GLY A 14 -21.01 8.92 33.65
C GLY A 14 -21.17 7.74 34.62
N LEU A 15 -20.06 7.14 35.04
CA LEU A 15 -19.91 6.61 36.40
C LEU A 15 -18.43 6.60 36.84
N LEU A 16 -18.17 7.29 37.96
CA LEU A 16 -16.92 7.27 38.71
C LEU A 16 -16.71 5.92 39.38
N LEU A 17 -15.63 5.22 39.06
CA LEU A 17 -15.06 4.15 39.89
C LEU A 17 -13.55 4.34 39.97
N THR A 18 -13.10 4.79 41.13
CA THR A 18 -11.70 4.80 41.56
C THR A 18 -11.23 3.36 41.77
N TRP A 19 -10.32 2.89 40.94
CA TRP A 19 -9.57 1.65 41.16
C TRP A 19 -8.10 1.97 41.41
N GLY A 20 -7.55 1.29 42.43
CA GLY A 20 -6.28 1.62 43.05
C GLY A 20 -5.07 1.41 42.16
N CYS A 21 -4.07 2.27 42.33
CA CYS A 21 -2.72 2.11 41.84
C CYS A 21 -2.10 0.82 42.43
N GLY A 22 -2.09 -0.25 41.64
CA GLY A 22 -1.05 -1.26 41.72
C GLY A 22 0.12 -0.78 40.85
N SER A 23 1.23 -0.43 41.48
CA SER A 23 2.47 -0.08 40.79
C SER A 23 3.00 -1.32 40.07
N ALA A 24 2.66 -1.47 38.80
CA ALA A 24 3.41 -2.33 37.91
C ALA A 24 4.77 -1.67 37.68
N GLU A 25 5.84 -2.32 38.12
CA GLU A 25 7.21 -1.95 37.77
C GLU A 25 7.31 -1.99 36.24
N SER A 26 7.24 -0.82 35.60
CA SER A 26 7.56 -0.70 34.19
C SER A 26 9.07 -0.85 34.07
N ASP A 27 9.53 -2.04 33.71
CA ASP A 27 10.89 -2.23 33.24
C ASP A 27 11.08 -1.30 32.04
N SER A 28 11.80 -0.21 32.26
CA SER A 28 12.18 0.76 31.25
C SER A 28 13.23 0.12 30.33
N GLN A 29 12.82 -0.81 29.48
CA GLN A 29 13.62 -1.21 28.34
C GLN A 29 13.77 0.03 27.48
N SER A 30 15.00 0.56 27.42
CA SER A 30 15.34 1.62 26.47
C SER A 30 14.88 1.15 25.09
N PRO A 31 14.10 1.96 24.36
CA PRO A 31 13.62 1.58 23.04
C PRO A 31 14.84 1.19 22.19
N ALA A 32 14.76 0.05 21.52
CA ALA A 32 15.80 -0.38 20.59
C ALA A 32 16.13 0.79 19.66
N ALA A 33 17.41 1.15 19.57
CA ALA A 33 17.85 2.28 18.77
C ALA A 33 17.31 2.12 17.35
N CYS A 34 16.61 3.14 16.87
CA CYS A 34 16.16 3.21 15.49
C CYS A 34 17.40 3.22 14.60
N VAL A 35 17.64 2.12 13.89
CA VAL A 35 18.59 2.13 12.79
C VAL A 35 17.74 2.45 11.57
N PRO A 36 17.79 3.68 11.03
CA PRO A 36 17.12 3.95 9.76
C PRO A 36 17.63 2.91 8.76
N PRO A 37 16.74 2.33 7.93
CA PRO A 37 17.20 1.46 6.86
C PRO A 37 18.24 2.26 6.07
N ALA A 38 19.37 1.63 5.73
CA ALA A 38 20.37 2.30 4.91
C ALA A 38 19.65 2.92 3.72
N GLU A 39 19.76 4.24 3.55
CA GLU A 39 19.09 4.93 2.44
C GLU A 39 19.40 4.14 1.18
N PRO A 40 18.38 3.67 0.43
CA PRO A 40 18.65 3.04 -0.85
C PRO A 40 19.46 4.07 -1.65
N ALA A 41 20.64 3.65 -2.11
CA ALA A 41 21.62 4.54 -2.72
C ALA A 41 20.90 5.50 -3.70
N SER A 42 20.93 6.79 -3.34
CA SER A 42 20.22 7.87 -3.99
C SER A 42 20.38 7.83 -5.51
N GLY A 43 19.26 7.74 -6.21
CA GLY A 43 19.20 7.73 -7.67
C GLY A 43 18.32 6.60 -8.17
N TRP A 44 17.04 6.89 -8.34
CA TRP A 44 16.32 6.13 -9.36
C TRP A 44 16.84 6.60 -10.72
N ASN A 45 17.78 5.84 -11.29
CA ASN A 45 17.44 5.25 -12.58
C ASN A 45 16.25 4.31 -12.32
N PHE A 46 15.50 3.87 -13.31
CA PHE A 46 14.72 2.63 -13.22
C PHE A 46 15.64 1.40 -13.00
N GLY A 47 16.58 1.46 -12.06
CA GLY A 47 17.57 0.43 -11.77
C GLY A 47 16.96 -0.78 -11.06
N HIS A 48 15.70 -0.69 -10.65
CA HIS A 48 14.88 -1.88 -10.49
C HIS A 48 14.35 -2.29 -11.85
N PRO A 49 14.62 -3.54 -12.29
CA PRO A 49 14.07 -4.02 -13.54
C PRO A 49 12.54 -3.91 -13.51
N ALA A 50 11.94 -3.72 -14.70
CA ALA A 50 10.50 -3.76 -14.86
C ALA A 50 9.92 -4.97 -14.11
N LEU A 51 8.86 -4.74 -13.33
CA LEU A 51 8.30 -5.76 -12.45
C LEU A 51 7.85 -6.98 -13.28
N ASP A 52 8.32 -8.17 -12.91
CA ASP A 52 7.85 -9.39 -13.56
C ASP A 52 6.38 -9.63 -13.14
N PRO A 53 5.44 -9.68 -14.10
CA PRO A 53 4.03 -9.79 -13.75
C PRO A 53 3.64 -11.10 -13.07
N ALA A 54 4.42 -12.17 -13.28
CA ALA A 54 4.21 -13.43 -12.57
C ALA A 54 4.65 -13.33 -11.11
N ASP A 55 5.76 -12.66 -10.83
CA ASP A 55 6.25 -12.46 -9.46
C ASP A 55 5.32 -11.56 -8.67
N ALA A 56 4.85 -10.45 -9.27
CA ALA A 56 3.86 -9.57 -8.68
C ALA A 56 2.54 -10.30 -8.36
N ALA A 57 2.04 -11.11 -9.31
CA ALA A 57 0.85 -11.93 -9.13
C ALA A 57 1.00 -12.93 -7.97
N ARG A 58 2.16 -13.60 -7.85
CA ARG A 58 2.46 -14.52 -6.75
C ARG A 58 2.52 -13.79 -5.40
N ALA A 59 3.21 -12.65 -5.34
CA ALA A 59 3.32 -11.83 -4.14
C ALA A 59 1.95 -11.32 -3.67
N ALA A 60 1.15 -10.79 -4.59
CA ALA A 60 -0.20 -10.31 -4.29
C ALA A 60 -1.12 -11.43 -3.81
N ALA A 61 -1.05 -12.62 -4.43
CA ALA A 61 -1.81 -13.80 -3.98
C ALA A 61 -1.40 -14.26 -2.56
N LEU A 62 -0.10 -14.27 -2.25
CA LEU A 62 0.40 -14.59 -0.91
C LEU A 62 -0.08 -13.56 0.13
N ILE A 63 0.11 -12.27 -0.14
CA ILE A 63 -0.24 -11.20 0.81
C ILE A 63 -1.77 -11.12 0.98
N GLY A 64 -2.54 -11.04 -0.11
CA GLY A 64 -4.00 -10.97 -0.05
C GLY A 64 -4.67 -12.21 0.56
N SER A 65 -4.00 -13.36 0.55
CA SER A 65 -4.50 -14.56 1.25
C SER A 65 -4.13 -14.58 2.73
N CYS A 66 -3.12 -13.83 3.17
CA CYS A 66 -2.58 -13.93 4.53
C CYS A 66 -2.85 -12.70 5.40
N LEU A 67 -3.13 -11.55 4.78
CA LEU A 67 -3.50 -10.30 5.45
C LEU A 67 -4.92 -9.93 5.00
N PRO A 68 -5.92 -10.04 5.90
CA PRO A 68 -7.30 -9.79 5.55
C PRO A 68 -7.60 -8.29 5.50
N ASP A 69 -7.52 -7.72 4.30
CA ASP A 69 -7.93 -6.34 4.03
C ASP A 69 -8.50 -6.23 2.60
N ASP A 70 -7.62 -6.39 1.63
CA ASP A 70 -7.84 -5.91 0.26
C ASP A 70 -7.88 -7.03 -0.80
N GLY A 71 -7.46 -8.25 -0.42
CA GLY A 71 -7.40 -9.39 -1.34
C GLY A 71 -6.34 -9.26 -2.44
N ALA A 72 -6.13 -10.32 -3.22
CA ALA A 72 -5.01 -10.39 -4.17
C ALA A 72 -5.10 -9.34 -5.29
N ALA A 73 -6.31 -9.06 -5.80
CA ALA A 73 -6.51 -8.15 -6.93
C ALA A 73 -6.11 -6.71 -6.60
N ARG A 74 -6.44 -6.25 -5.39
CA ARG A 74 -6.15 -4.89 -4.93
C ARG A 74 -4.67 -4.70 -4.63
N TYR A 75 -4.01 -5.65 -3.95
CA TYR A 75 -2.55 -5.61 -3.76
C TYR A 75 -1.80 -5.58 -5.10
N LEU A 76 -2.26 -6.35 -6.08
CA LEU A 76 -1.66 -6.36 -7.41
C LEU A 76 -1.85 -5.02 -8.14
N ALA A 77 -3.05 -4.44 -8.06
CA ALA A 77 -3.31 -3.11 -8.61
C ALA A 77 -2.42 -2.04 -7.93
N ALA A 78 -2.20 -2.15 -6.62
CA ALA A 78 -1.32 -1.25 -5.88
C ALA A 78 0.14 -1.32 -6.38
N TYR A 79 0.68 -2.50 -6.67
CA TYR A 79 2.04 -2.64 -7.21
C TYR A 79 2.24 -1.88 -8.52
N TYR A 80 1.28 -1.96 -9.43
CA TYR A 80 1.40 -1.33 -10.74
C TYR A 80 0.97 0.13 -10.76
N TYR A 81 -0.10 0.49 -10.06
CA TYR A 81 -0.85 1.72 -10.33
C TYR A 81 -0.89 2.73 -9.18
N GLU A 82 -0.53 2.36 -7.96
CA GLU A 82 -0.51 3.30 -6.84
C GLU A 82 0.89 3.85 -6.62
N ARG A 83 1.04 5.18 -6.70
CA ARG A 83 2.33 5.87 -6.52
C ARG A 83 2.59 6.34 -5.08
N ASP A 84 1.54 6.63 -4.33
CA ASP A 84 1.62 7.48 -3.12
C ASP A 84 1.28 6.73 -1.81
N SER A 85 0.94 5.45 -1.86
CA SER A 85 0.50 4.68 -0.68
C SER A 85 1.59 4.42 0.35
N GLY A 86 2.83 4.86 0.13
CA GLY A 86 3.95 4.40 0.94
C GLY A 86 4.20 2.88 0.81
N GLU A 87 3.49 2.19 -0.11
CA GLU A 87 3.44 0.72 -0.25
C GLU A 87 3.88 0.19 -1.62
N ARG A 88 4.03 1.02 -2.66
CA ARG A 88 4.88 0.66 -3.83
C ARG A 88 6.32 0.29 -3.42
N TRP A 89 6.64 0.63 -2.17
CA TRP A 89 7.87 0.55 -1.41
C TRP A 89 8.44 -0.82 -1.11
N ARG A 90 7.85 -1.92 -1.58
CA ARG A 90 8.44 -3.23 -1.32
C ARG A 90 8.60 -4.12 -2.54
N LEU A 91 9.23 -3.59 -3.60
CA LEU A 91 9.80 -4.45 -4.64
C LEU A 91 10.72 -5.52 -4.03
N ASP A 92 11.43 -5.21 -2.94
CA ASP A 92 12.17 -6.20 -2.15
C ASP A 92 11.27 -7.31 -1.56
N VAL A 93 10.02 -7.00 -1.19
CA VAL A 93 9.05 -8.01 -0.74
C VAL A 93 8.54 -8.83 -1.91
N VAL A 94 8.26 -8.21 -3.07
CA VAL A 94 7.89 -8.97 -4.28
C VAL A 94 9.01 -9.93 -4.66
N ASP A 95 10.26 -9.44 -4.74
CA ASP A 95 11.45 -10.24 -5.01
C ASP A 95 11.63 -11.36 -3.97
N CYS A 96 11.41 -11.05 -2.69
CA CYS A 96 11.49 -12.04 -1.62
C CYS A 96 10.40 -13.12 -1.73
N LEU A 97 9.18 -12.76 -2.15
CA LEU A 97 8.02 -13.65 -2.25
C LEU A 97 7.98 -14.44 -3.56
N ALA A 98 8.58 -13.94 -4.64
CA ALA A 98 8.56 -14.54 -5.97
C ALA A 98 8.82 -16.06 -5.95
N GLY A 99 9.86 -16.48 -5.24
CA GLY A 99 10.25 -17.88 -5.11
C GLY A 99 9.67 -18.65 -3.93
N LYS A 100 8.76 -18.05 -3.13
CA LYS A 100 8.25 -18.68 -1.90
C LYS A 100 7.05 -19.57 -2.18
N THR A 101 6.97 -20.66 -1.40
CA THR A 101 5.94 -21.70 -1.53
C THR A 101 5.47 -22.22 -0.17
N ASN A 102 5.62 -21.42 0.89
CA ASN A 102 5.33 -21.78 2.27
C ASN A 102 4.17 -20.96 2.87
N GLY A 103 3.21 -20.55 2.04
CA GLY A 103 1.99 -19.86 2.44
C GLY A 103 2.26 -18.60 3.28
N CYS A 104 1.50 -18.40 4.34
CA CYS A 104 1.62 -17.20 5.19
C CYS A 104 2.95 -17.09 5.95
N ALA A 105 3.70 -18.17 6.11
CA ALA A 105 5.06 -18.07 6.66
C ALA A 105 5.99 -17.27 5.73
N ALA A 106 5.73 -17.27 4.41
CA ALA A 106 6.46 -16.43 3.46
C ALA A 106 6.21 -14.94 3.71
N VAL A 107 4.95 -14.55 3.94
CA VAL A 107 4.56 -13.16 4.21
C VAL A 107 5.21 -12.66 5.50
N THR A 108 5.17 -13.45 6.58
CA THR A 108 5.86 -13.10 7.83
C THR A 108 7.37 -13.00 7.65
N GLN A 109 7.96 -13.87 6.81
CA GLN A 109 9.38 -13.83 6.51
C GLN A 109 9.78 -12.57 5.73
N CYS A 110 9.06 -12.25 4.65
CA CYS A 110 9.43 -11.18 3.73
C CYS A 110 8.93 -9.81 4.19
N LEU A 111 7.66 -9.71 4.55
CA LEU A 111 7.01 -8.45 4.92
C LEU A 111 7.10 -8.17 6.43
N GLY A 112 7.24 -9.21 7.26
CA GLY A 112 7.19 -9.05 8.72
C GLY A 112 5.78 -8.91 9.27
N ALA A 113 4.75 -9.28 8.50
CA ALA A 113 3.36 -9.17 8.89
C ALA A 113 2.70 -10.56 9.04
N SER A 114 1.72 -10.64 9.93
CA SER A 114 0.85 -11.81 10.10
C SER A 114 -0.50 -11.39 10.66
N ALA A 115 -1.54 -12.19 10.39
CA ALA A 115 -2.85 -12.06 11.00
C ALA A 115 -3.37 -13.43 11.46
N ASP A 116 -4.14 -13.46 12.55
CA ASP A 116 -4.86 -14.65 13.03
C ASP A 116 -6.21 -14.27 13.66
N LEU A 117 -7.02 -15.26 14.03
CA LEU A 117 -8.37 -15.09 14.58
C LEU A 117 -8.41 -15.04 16.13
N THR A 118 -7.35 -14.51 16.76
CA THR A 118 -7.25 -14.42 18.24
C THR A 118 -7.65 -13.06 18.80
N GLY A 119 -8.32 -12.20 18.02
CA GLY A 119 -8.88 -10.94 18.50
C GLY A 119 -10.04 -11.16 19.51
N PRO A 120 -10.44 -10.12 20.27
CA PRO A 120 -9.89 -8.76 20.31
C PRO A 120 -8.68 -8.61 21.25
N CYS A 121 -7.93 -7.51 21.10
CA CYS A 121 -6.80 -7.11 21.93
C CYS A 121 -6.57 -5.58 21.89
N GLU A 122 -5.94 -5.04 22.92
CA GLU A 122 -5.50 -3.64 22.94
C GLU A 122 -4.25 -3.46 22.06
N PRO A 123 -4.16 -2.37 21.27
CA PRO A 123 -2.95 -2.02 20.54
C PRO A 123 -1.74 -1.91 21.48
N ARG A 124 -0.62 -2.52 21.09
CA ARG A 124 0.60 -2.47 21.90
C ARG A 124 1.85 -2.71 21.07
N CYS A 125 2.98 -2.30 21.65
CA CYS A 125 4.31 -2.66 21.15
C CYS A 125 4.97 -3.69 22.06
N ALA A 126 5.46 -4.78 21.47
CA ALA A 126 6.35 -5.74 22.11
C ALA A 126 7.71 -5.71 21.39
N GLY A 127 8.61 -4.83 21.84
CA GLY A 127 9.84 -4.54 21.10
C GLY A 127 9.53 -3.83 19.78
N SER A 128 9.97 -4.39 18.64
CA SER A 128 9.65 -3.86 17.29
C SER A 128 8.32 -4.35 16.74
N ILE A 129 7.61 -5.24 17.44
CA ILE A 129 6.36 -5.81 16.96
C ILE A 129 5.19 -4.95 17.42
N PHE A 130 4.49 -4.35 16.46
CA PHE A 130 3.19 -3.73 16.68
C PHE A 130 2.10 -4.80 16.62
N GLU A 131 1.29 -4.88 17.66
CA GLU A 131 0.12 -5.72 17.73
C GLU A 131 -1.12 -4.83 17.74
N ARG A 132 -2.12 -5.17 16.92
CA ARG A 132 -3.43 -4.53 16.90
C ARG A 132 -4.49 -5.57 16.59
N CYS A 133 -5.65 -5.41 17.21
CA CYS A 133 -6.81 -6.22 16.87
C CYS A 133 -7.99 -5.38 16.39
N ASP A 134 -8.88 -6.05 15.68
CA ASP A 134 -10.30 -5.68 15.62
C ASP A 134 -11.13 -6.68 16.45
N ASP A 135 -12.44 -6.78 16.21
CA ASP A 135 -13.34 -7.68 16.92
C ASP A 135 -12.96 -9.18 16.77
N THR A 136 -12.26 -9.55 15.70
CA THR A 136 -11.97 -10.94 15.32
C THR A 136 -10.52 -11.20 14.96
N LEU A 137 -9.86 -10.23 14.33
CA LEU A 137 -8.52 -10.35 13.78
C LEU A 137 -7.49 -9.78 14.74
N HIS A 138 -6.34 -10.43 14.78
CA HIS A 138 -5.15 -9.98 15.48
C HIS A 138 -4.00 -9.88 14.48
N PHE A 139 -3.59 -8.64 14.20
CA PHE A 139 -2.47 -8.30 13.34
C PHE A 139 -1.20 -8.15 14.15
N ARG A 140 -0.09 -8.69 13.63
CA ARG A 140 1.26 -8.43 14.12
C ARG A 140 2.14 -7.93 12.99
N ILE A 141 2.83 -6.82 13.22
CA ILE A 141 3.69 -6.17 12.23
C ILE A 141 5.06 -5.89 12.86
N ASP A 142 6.12 -6.43 12.26
CA ASP A 142 7.50 -6.15 12.64
C ASP A 142 7.95 -4.82 12.02
N CYS A 143 7.81 -3.72 12.77
CA CYS A 143 8.14 -2.39 12.29
C CYS A 143 9.63 -2.28 11.91
N ALA A 144 10.53 -3.03 12.56
CA ALA A 144 11.95 -3.00 12.24
C ALA A 144 12.25 -3.54 10.83
N LYS A 145 11.49 -4.55 10.37
CA LYS A 145 11.57 -5.05 8.97
C LYS A 145 11.07 -4.04 7.94
N GLN A 146 10.35 -3.01 8.39
CA GLN A 146 9.91 -1.90 7.55
C GLN A 146 10.83 -0.67 7.72
N GLY A 147 11.92 -0.79 8.50
CA GLY A 147 12.77 0.35 8.82
C GLY A 147 12.07 1.41 9.67
N ARG A 148 11.11 0.99 10.50
CA ARG A 148 10.22 1.84 11.29
C ARG A 148 10.33 1.51 12.78
N ARG A 149 9.91 2.45 13.62
CA ARG A 149 9.77 2.24 15.07
C ARG A 149 8.35 1.83 15.40
N CYS A 150 8.20 1.00 16.42
CA CYS A 150 6.90 0.67 16.97
C CYS A 150 6.45 1.78 17.92
N ASP A 151 5.23 2.26 17.72
CA ASP A 151 4.53 3.21 18.58
C ASP A 151 3.17 2.60 18.96
N PRO A 152 2.82 2.49 20.26
CA PRO A 152 1.60 1.80 20.68
C PRO A 152 0.32 2.53 20.23
N ASP A 153 0.39 3.86 20.05
CA ASP A 153 -0.77 4.67 19.67
C ASP A 153 -0.88 4.84 18.15
N GLN A 154 0.26 4.84 17.46
CA GLN A 154 0.35 5.15 16.02
C GLN A 154 0.76 3.98 15.12
N GLY A 155 1.18 2.84 15.68
CA GLY A 155 1.64 1.68 14.92
C GLY A 155 3.11 1.79 14.46
N CYS A 156 3.40 1.40 13.22
CA CYS A 156 4.75 1.48 12.67
C CYS A 156 5.03 2.88 12.09
N VAL A 157 5.73 3.72 12.85
CA VAL A 157 6.02 5.12 12.48
C VAL A 157 7.47 5.29 12.03
N ALA A 158 7.73 6.36 11.26
CA ALA A 158 9.08 6.67 10.79
C ALA A 158 10.05 6.86 11.97
N CYS A 159 11.30 6.43 11.78
CA CYS A 159 12.36 6.62 12.77
C CYS A 159 12.72 8.09 12.96
N ASP A 160 12.78 8.84 11.85
CA ASP A 160 13.14 10.26 11.82
C ASP A 160 11.89 11.09 11.55
N ALA A 161 10.93 11.07 12.48
CA ALA A 161 9.81 11.99 12.40
C ALA A 161 10.37 13.43 12.46
N GLY A 162 10.00 14.28 11.52
CA GLY A 162 10.47 15.67 11.48
C GLY A 162 9.97 16.48 12.68
N PRO A 163 10.29 17.78 12.77
CA PRO A 163 9.76 18.63 13.83
C PRO A 163 8.22 18.61 13.85
N ALA A 164 7.62 18.79 15.03
CA ALA A 164 6.17 18.95 15.13
C ALA A 164 5.69 20.19 14.34
N CYS A 165 4.54 20.08 13.69
CA CYS A 165 3.93 21.13 12.89
C CYS A 165 2.45 21.33 13.29
N ASP A 166 1.96 22.56 13.14
CA ASP A 166 0.57 22.92 13.39
C ASP A 166 -0.15 23.11 12.05
N TYR A 167 -1.12 22.23 11.75
CA TYR A 167 -1.93 22.28 10.53
C TYR A 167 -2.56 23.64 10.23
N SER A 168 -2.84 24.46 11.25
CA SER A 168 -3.49 25.76 11.07
C SER A 168 -2.55 26.86 10.58
N SER A 169 -1.24 26.67 10.73
CA SER A 169 -0.23 27.69 10.40
C SER A 169 0.93 27.17 9.54
N TYR A 170 1.09 25.86 9.44
CA TYR A 170 2.09 25.23 8.59
C TYR A 170 1.74 25.42 7.11
N VAL A 171 2.74 25.75 6.29
CA VAL A 171 2.62 25.88 4.85
C VAL A 171 3.49 24.81 4.22
N ASP A 172 2.84 23.80 3.64
CA ASP A 172 3.52 22.77 2.85
C ASP A 172 4.33 23.44 1.73
N HIS A 173 5.54 22.94 1.50
CA HIS A 173 6.48 23.51 0.53
C HIS A 173 7.35 22.42 -0.09
N CYS A 174 8.03 22.73 -1.19
CA CYS A 174 9.02 21.89 -1.83
C CYS A 174 10.42 22.26 -1.30
N ASP A 175 11.15 21.27 -0.80
CA ASP A 175 12.58 21.38 -0.59
C ASP A 175 13.30 20.71 -1.77
N GLY A 176 13.67 21.52 -2.76
CA GLY A 176 14.17 21.02 -4.03
C GLY A 176 13.09 20.26 -4.81
N ASP A 177 13.28 18.95 -4.98
CA ASP A 177 12.34 18.07 -5.68
C ASP A 177 11.40 17.28 -4.74
N ARG A 178 11.47 17.52 -3.43
CA ARG A 178 10.70 16.79 -2.42
C ARG A 178 9.58 17.65 -1.82
N PRO A 179 8.32 17.18 -1.82
CA PRO A 179 7.27 17.82 -1.06
C PRO A 179 7.52 17.63 0.45
N ILE A 180 7.42 18.71 1.22
CA ILE A 180 7.44 18.72 2.68
C ILE A 180 6.04 19.09 3.16
N ARG A 181 5.43 18.22 3.97
CA ARG A 181 4.04 18.37 4.41
C ARG A 181 3.90 18.22 5.91
N CYS A 182 2.88 18.84 6.49
CA CYS A 182 2.45 18.52 7.84
C CYS A 182 1.53 17.29 7.82
N LEU A 183 2.02 16.14 8.30
CA LEU A 183 1.26 14.89 8.37
C LEU A 183 1.31 14.35 9.81
N ASP A 184 0.16 14.00 10.35
CA ASP A 184 -0.04 13.60 11.74
C ASP A 184 0.60 14.53 12.78
N GLY A 185 0.63 15.84 12.48
CA GLY A 185 1.23 16.87 13.33
C GLY A 185 2.76 16.89 13.31
N MET A 186 3.37 16.21 12.34
CA MET A 186 4.82 16.14 12.14
C MET A 186 5.19 16.55 10.72
N GLU A 187 6.24 17.34 10.60
CA GLU A 187 6.83 17.65 9.30
C GLU A 187 7.36 16.35 8.68
N THR A 188 6.88 16.05 7.48
CA THR A 188 7.19 14.82 6.77
C THR A 188 7.73 15.17 5.39
N THR A 189 8.98 14.81 5.15
CA THR A 189 9.61 14.85 3.83
C THR A 189 9.11 13.68 3.00
N LEU A 190 8.33 13.96 1.95
CA LEU A 190 7.89 12.95 1.00
C LEU A 190 9.02 12.59 0.02
N SER A 191 8.76 11.60 -0.82
CA SER A 191 9.77 11.15 -1.79
C SER A 191 9.95 12.21 -2.89
N PRO A 192 11.14 12.26 -3.51
CA PRO A 192 11.41 13.17 -4.60
C PRO A 192 10.45 12.96 -5.77
N CYS A 193 9.85 14.03 -6.29
CA CYS A 193 8.97 13.97 -7.45
C CYS A 193 9.69 13.44 -8.70
N ALA A 194 10.98 13.74 -8.82
CA ALA A 194 11.82 13.27 -9.91
C ALA A 194 11.91 11.73 -9.97
N LEU A 195 11.68 11.02 -8.84
CA LEU A 195 11.63 9.54 -8.83
C LEU A 195 10.52 8.99 -9.73
N TRP A 196 9.51 9.79 -10.04
CA TRP A 196 8.39 9.41 -10.88
C TRP A 196 8.34 10.20 -12.19
N GLY A 197 9.43 10.89 -12.56
CA GLY A 197 9.44 11.81 -13.71
C GLY A 197 8.48 12.99 -13.54
N LEU A 198 8.14 13.34 -12.30
CA LEU A 198 7.27 14.44 -11.95
C LEU A 198 8.08 15.64 -11.45
N THR A 199 7.42 16.78 -11.31
CA THR A 199 8.00 18.01 -10.75
C THR A 199 7.32 18.35 -9.43
N CYS A 200 8.09 18.79 -8.43
CA CYS A 200 7.52 19.32 -7.18
C CYS A 200 6.96 20.71 -7.43
N VAL A 201 5.72 20.95 -6.99
CA VAL A 201 5.00 22.21 -7.19
C VAL A 201 4.57 22.79 -5.86
N ASP A 202 5.03 24.02 -5.60
CA ASP A 202 4.57 24.89 -4.51
C ASP A 202 3.33 25.65 -4.94
N ASP A 203 2.17 25.00 -4.94
CA ASP A 203 0.91 25.65 -5.29
C ASP A 203 -0.18 25.41 -4.25
N ALA A 204 -0.08 26.19 -3.17
CA ALA A 204 -1.10 26.28 -2.14
C ALA A 204 -2.45 26.79 -2.68
N ALA A 205 -2.51 27.46 -3.84
CA ALA A 205 -3.75 27.99 -4.37
C ALA A 205 -4.63 26.89 -5.03
N THR A 206 -4.01 25.89 -5.65
CA THR A 206 -4.74 24.84 -6.37
C THR A 206 -5.09 23.65 -5.46
N LEU A 207 -4.11 23.11 -4.72
CA LEU A 207 -4.32 21.91 -3.89
C LEU A 207 -4.05 22.13 -2.40
N GLY A 208 -3.79 23.38 -1.97
CA GLY A 208 -3.57 23.71 -0.57
C GLY A 208 -2.31 23.11 0.04
N SER A 209 -1.43 22.51 -0.77
CA SER A 209 -0.23 21.81 -0.31
C SER A 209 0.86 21.76 -1.39
N ALA A 210 2.09 21.36 -1.01
CA ALA A 210 3.12 20.98 -1.97
C ALA A 210 2.92 19.54 -2.44
N TYR A 211 3.07 19.30 -3.74
CA TYR A 211 2.79 18.00 -4.36
C TYR A 211 3.63 17.75 -5.62
N CYS A 212 3.64 16.51 -6.09
CA CYS A 212 4.25 16.14 -7.37
C CYS A 212 3.25 16.24 -8.51
N ALA A 213 3.60 16.93 -9.60
CA ALA A 213 2.75 17.13 -10.76
C ALA A 213 3.45 16.75 -12.07
N GLY A 214 2.65 16.45 -13.10
CA GLY A 214 3.16 16.27 -14.46
C GLY A 214 3.73 17.58 -15.04
N ALA A 215 4.70 17.47 -15.94
CA ALA A 215 5.45 18.61 -16.48
C ALA A 215 5.15 18.94 -17.96
N GLU A 216 4.36 18.12 -18.66
CA GLU A 216 4.22 18.18 -20.13
C GLU A 216 3.08 19.09 -20.62
N GLY A 217 2.34 19.71 -19.70
CA GLY A 217 1.19 20.57 -20.00
C GLY A 217 0.15 20.50 -18.89
N SER A 218 -0.97 21.20 -19.08
CA SER A 218 -2.09 21.16 -18.13
C SER A 218 -3.15 20.17 -18.57
N CYS A 219 -3.79 19.52 -17.62
CA CYS A 219 -4.97 18.68 -17.82
C CYS A 219 -5.97 18.92 -16.71
N THR A 220 -7.26 18.71 -16.99
CA THR A 220 -8.32 18.86 -16.00
C THR A 220 -8.46 17.53 -15.24
N VAL A 221 -8.42 17.60 -13.92
CA VAL A 221 -8.68 16.47 -13.03
C VAL A 221 -9.72 16.88 -11.99
N ASP A 222 -10.63 15.95 -11.70
CA ASP A 222 -11.46 16.03 -10.51
C ASP A 222 -10.60 15.58 -9.31
N HIS A 223 -9.97 16.54 -8.64
CA HIS A 223 -8.96 16.32 -7.60
C HIS A 223 -9.53 15.79 -6.28
N HIS A 224 -9.77 14.48 -6.16
CA HIS A 224 -10.12 13.87 -4.87
C HIS A 224 -9.50 12.47 -4.64
N GLY A 225 -8.21 12.26 -4.94
CA GLY A 225 -7.57 10.98 -4.59
C GLY A 225 -6.07 10.92 -4.85
N SER A 226 -5.45 9.85 -4.33
CA SER A 226 -4.11 9.37 -4.72
C SER A 226 -3.97 9.40 -6.24
N PRO A 227 -2.79 9.70 -6.81
CA PRO A 227 -2.58 9.65 -8.26
C PRO A 227 -2.77 8.22 -8.77
N GLU A 228 -4.02 7.82 -8.99
CA GLU A 228 -4.38 6.61 -9.71
C GLU A 228 -3.87 6.79 -11.14
N LEU A 229 -3.05 5.83 -11.61
CA LEU A 229 -2.55 5.82 -12.98
C LEU A 229 -3.63 5.49 -14.03
N ALA A 230 -4.88 5.87 -13.78
CA ALA A 230 -5.91 5.84 -14.80
C ALA A 230 -5.53 6.88 -15.87
N GLY A 231 -5.10 6.40 -17.03
CA GLY A 231 -4.61 7.27 -18.07
C GLY A 231 -5.70 8.01 -18.81
N VAL A 232 -5.30 9.18 -19.32
CA VAL A 232 -6.11 10.01 -20.20
C VAL A 232 -6.25 9.33 -21.56
N ALA A 233 -5.15 8.81 -22.09
CA ALA A 233 -5.13 8.14 -23.39
C ALA A 233 -3.88 7.28 -23.56
N CYS A 234 -4.00 6.26 -24.40
CA CYS A 234 -2.82 5.62 -24.99
C CYS A 234 -2.25 6.47 -26.11
N THR A 235 -0.92 6.56 -26.12
CA THR A 235 -0.14 7.18 -27.19
C THR A 235 0.71 6.10 -27.88
N ALA A 236 1.45 6.46 -28.93
CA ALA A 236 2.35 5.53 -29.61
C ALA A 236 3.48 5.05 -28.69
N ASP A 237 3.89 5.88 -27.74
CA ASP A 237 5.09 5.69 -26.93
C ASP A 237 4.79 5.32 -25.47
N GLY A 238 3.52 5.09 -25.12
CA GLY A 238 3.12 4.77 -23.74
C GLY A 238 1.77 5.34 -23.32
N LEU A 239 1.60 5.52 -22.01
CA LEU A 239 0.37 6.00 -21.39
C LEU A 239 0.51 7.49 -21.02
N GLN A 240 -0.38 8.33 -21.53
CA GLN A 240 -0.50 9.70 -21.06
C GLN A 240 -1.45 9.73 -19.85
N VAL A 241 -0.97 10.26 -18.73
CA VAL A 241 -1.74 10.40 -17.49
C VAL A 241 -1.83 11.87 -17.09
N CYS A 242 -2.82 12.20 -16.24
CA CYS A 242 -2.89 13.51 -15.60
C CYS A 242 -2.55 13.36 -14.12
N VAL A 243 -1.43 13.95 -13.69
CA VAL A 243 -0.99 13.91 -12.30
C VAL A 243 -1.06 15.31 -11.73
N ASN A 244 -1.99 15.51 -10.80
CA ASN A 244 -2.21 16.77 -10.10
C ASN A 244 -2.28 18.00 -11.03
N GLY A 245 -3.07 17.89 -12.10
CA GLY A 245 -3.29 18.96 -13.07
C GLY A 245 -2.21 19.09 -14.16
N GLY A 246 -1.14 18.30 -14.07
CA GLY A 246 -0.06 18.25 -15.05
C GLY A 246 -0.10 16.98 -15.90
N LEU A 247 0.07 17.11 -17.22
CA LEU A 247 0.26 15.97 -18.12
C LEU A 247 1.61 15.31 -17.85
N HIS A 248 1.63 13.99 -17.89
CA HIS A 248 2.82 13.19 -17.72
C HIS A 248 2.74 11.93 -18.60
N HIS A 249 3.84 11.59 -19.24
CA HIS A 249 3.96 10.37 -20.03
C HIS A 249 4.62 9.25 -19.23
N ILE A 250 4.07 8.03 -19.35
CA ILE A 250 4.60 6.82 -18.73
C ILE A 250 4.98 5.84 -19.83
N ASP A 251 6.25 5.43 -19.86
CA ASP A 251 6.66 4.26 -20.63
C ASP A 251 6.14 3.00 -19.91
N CYS A 252 5.19 2.32 -20.54
CA CYS A 252 4.60 1.12 -19.96
C CYS A 252 5.62 0.00 -19.77
N ALA A 253 6.68 -0.07 -20.57
CA ALA A 253 7.71 -1.09 -20.43
C ALA A 253 8.54 -0.91 -19.14
N GLU A 254 8.58 0.30 -18.58
CA GLU A 254 9.22 0.58 -17.29
C GLU A 254 8.34 0.20 -16.10
N VAL A 255 7.01 0.10 -16.30
CA VAL A 255 6.06 -0.31 -15.25
C VAL A 255 6.13 -1.81 -14.99
N GLY A 256 6.17 -2.62 -16.05
CA GLY A 256 6.15 -4.07 -15.94
C GLY A 256 6.66 -4.76 -17.20
N ALA A 257 7.30 -5.91 -17.02
CA ALA A 257 7.87 -6.64 -18.15
C ALA A 257 6.78 -7.06 -19.14
N GLY A 258 6.93 -6.65 -20.40
CA GLY A 258 5.96 -6.93 -21.47
C GLY A 258 4.70 -6.05 -21.44
N PHE A 259 4.64 -5.05 -20.57
CA PHE A 259 3.52 -4.11 -20.56
C PHE A 259 3.55 -3.22 -21.80
N THR A 260 2.36 -2.91 -22.30
CA THR A 260 2.10 -1.96 -23.37
C THR A 260 0.92 -1.08 -22.97
N CYS A 261 0.67 0.00 -23.69
CA CYS A 261 -0.52 0.79 -23.42
C CYS A 261 -1.77 0.06 -23.92
N GLN A 262 -2.72 -0.16 -23.03
CA GLN A 262 -3.97 -0.88 -23.24
C GLN A 262 -5.17 0.07 -23.08
N THR A 263 -6.27 -0.25 -23.75
CA THR A 263 -7.53 0.47 -23.61
C THR A 263 -8.67 -0.52 -23.48
N LEU A 264 -9.48 -0.36 -22.43
CA LEU A 264 -10.70 -1.13 -22.21
C LEU A 264 -11.84 -0.17 -21.90
N GLY A 265 -12.81 -0.08 -22.82
CA GLY A 265 -13.87 0.93 -22.73
C GLY A 265 -13.29 2.35 -22.80
N SER A 266 -13.51 3.14 -21.75
CA SER A 266 -12.97 4.49 -21.61
C SER A 266 -11.68 4.57 -20.80
N THR A 267 -11.21 3.44 -20.25
CA THR A 267 -10.03 3.39 -19.39
C THR A 267 -8.78 3.10 -20.23
N ALA A 268 -7.74 3.91 -20.09
CA ALA A 268 -6.41 3.62 -20.61
C ALA A 268 -5.45 3.27 -19.46
N PHE A 269 -4.60 2.26 -19.64
CA PHE A 269 -3.67 1.79 -18.61
C PHE A 269 -2.43 1.12 -19.22
N CYS A 270 -1.36 0.99 -18.45
CA CYS A 270 -0.22 0.15 -18.81
C CYS A 270 -0.47 -1.29 -18.36
N GLY A 271 -0.47 -2.25 -19.28
CA GLY A 271 -0.75 -3.64 -18.94
C GLY A 271 -0.39 -4.66 -20.00
N LEU A 272 -0.74 -5.91 -19.75
CA LEU A 272 -0.44 -7.07 -20.59
C LEU A 272 -1.49 -7.33 -21.67
N ALA A 273 -2.75 -7.00 -21.38
CA ALA A 273 -3.90 -7.22 -22.25
C ALA A 273 -5.06 -6.30 -21.85
N ALA A 274 -6.18 -6.39 -22.56
CA ALA A 274 -7.43 -5.67 -22.29
C ALA A 274 -8.61 -6.63 -22.11
N GLU A 275 -8.41 -7.71 -21.36
CA GLU A 275 -9.43 -8.72 -21.01
C GLU A 275 -10.25 -8.32 -19.77
N CYS A 276 -9.68 -7.50 -18.89
CA CYS A 276 -10.28 -7.00 -17.65
C CYS A 276 -9.77 -5.58 -17.31
N ASP A 277 -10.49 -4.86 -16.45
CA ASP A 277 -10.04 -3.55 -15.95
C ASP A 277 -9.19 -3.75 -14.68
N PRO A 278 -7.90 -3.40 -14.70
CA PRO A 278 -7.01 -3.62 -13.56
C PRO A 278 -6.93 -2.40 -12.63
N THR A 279 -7.72 -1.35 -12.85
CA THR A 279 -7.62 -0.12 -12.06
C THR A 279 -8.15 -0.32 -10.63
N PRO A 280 -7.46 0.22 -9.60
CA PRO A 280 -7.87 0.19 -8.19
C PRO A 280 -9.36 0.32 -7.90
N SER A 281 -10.01 1.29 -8.53
CA SER A 281 -11.40 1.66 -8.27
C SER A 281 -12.43 0.72 -8.93
N THR A 282 -12.00 -0.14 -9.86
CA THR A 282 -12.90 -1.02 -10.62
C THR A 282 -12.45 -2.48 -10.71
N VAL A 283 -11.26 -2.80 -10.20
CA VAL A 283 -10.70 -4.16 -10.25
C VAL A 283 -11.65 -5.12 -9.54
N ALA A 284 -12.08 -6.15 -10.27
CA ALA A 284 -12.92 -7.19 -9.71
C ALA A 284 -12.14 -8.01 -8.68
N ASP A 285 -12.82 -8.38 -7.60
CA ASP A 285 -12.28 -9.29 -6.60
C ASP A 285 -11.81 -10.60 -7.24
N ALA A 286 -10.77 -11.19 -6.66
CA ALA A 286 -10.30 -12.50 -7.08
C ALA A 286 -11.40 -13.56 -6.83
N THR A 287 -11.45 -14.58 -7.67
CA THR A 287 -12.41 -15.69 -7.57
C THR A 287 -11.67 -17.04 -7.57
N CYS A 288 -12.34 -18.12 -7.20
CA CYS A 288 -11.76 -19.46 -7.24
C CYS A 288 -12.34 -20.28 -8.39
N ASP A 289 -11.46 -20.91 -9.17
CA ASP A 289 -11.76 -21.98 -10.12
C ASP A 289 -11.05 -23.27 -9.65
N GLY A 290 -11.79 -24.10 -8.90
CA GLY A 290 -11.21 -25.24 -8.19
C GLY A 290 -10.18 -24.79 -7.15
N ASP A 291 -8.95 -25.29 -7.26
CA ASP A 291 -7.82 -24.92 -6.39
C ASP A 291 -7.05 -23.68 -6.88
N SER A 292 -7.48 -23.07 -7.99
CA SER A 292 -6.81 -21.91 -8.59
C SER A 292 -7.52 -20.60 -8.25
N LEU A 293 -6.74 -19.60 -7.87
CA LEU A 293 -7.15 -18.22 -7.74
C LEU A 293 -7.16 -17.57 -9.13
N THR A 294 -8.25 -16.88 -9.49
CA THR A 294 -8.44 -16.19 -10.77
C THR A 294 -8.63 -14.69 -10.52
N PHE A 295 -7.83 -13.84 -11.15
CA PHE A 295 -7.86 -12.39 -10.96
C PHE A 295 -7.34 -11.63 -12.18
N CYS A 296 -7.55 -10.31 -12.20
CA CYS A 296 -7.04 -9.42 -13.25
C CYS A 296 -5.57 -9.04 -12.98
N ASN A 297 -4.64 -9.59 -13.75
CA ASN A 297 -3.23 -9.21 -13.72
C ASN A 297 -2.92 -8.23 -14.86
N ALA A 298 -2.92 -6.95 -14.53
CA ALA A 298 -2.62 -5.87 -15.47
C ALA A 298 -3.40 -5.98 -16.80
N GLY A 299 -4.70 -6.26 -16.69
CA GLY A 299 -5.63 -6.36 -17.81
C GLY A 299 -5.68 -7.73 -18.50
N ARG A 300 -4.88 -8.71 -18.08
CA ARG A 300 -5.02 -10.13 -18.47
C ARG A 300 -5.68 -10.94 -17.35
N ILE A 301 -6.54 -11.90 -17.68
CA ILE A 301 -7.06 -12.82 -16.68
C ILE A 301 -6.03 -13.92 -16.41
N ASP A 302 -5.48 -13.92 -15.21
CA ASP A 302 -4.51 -14.93 -14.77
C ASP A 302 -5.14 -15.93 -13.79
N LYS A 303 -4.58 -17.14 -13.78
CA LYS A 303 -4.91 -18.21 -12.85
C LYS A 303 -3.67 -18.69 -12.12
N LEU A 304 -3.79 -18.85 -10.81
CA LEU A 304 -2.70 -19.24 -9.95
C LEU A 304 -3.10 -20.36 -9.00
N ASP A 305 -2.41 -21.51 -9.07
CA ASP A 305 -2.68 -22.67 -8.22
C ASP A 305 -2.23 -22.41 -6.79
N CYS A 306 -3.19 -22.33 -5.86
CA CYS A 306 -2.91 -22.07 -4.45
C CYS A 306 -1.98 -23.12 -3.82
N LYS A 307 -1.99 -24.37 -4.31
CA LYS A 307 -1.11 -25.43 -3.79
C LYS A 307 0.35 -25.15 -4.09
N GLN A 308 0.65 -24.50 -5.22
CA GLN A 308 2.03 -24.12 -5.58
C GLN A 308 2.58 -23.00 -4.69
N LEU A 309 1.72 -22.27 -3.99
CA LEU A 309 2.10 -21.27 -3.01
C LEU A 309 2.23 -21.83 -1.58
N GLY A 310 1.93 -23.11 -1.37
CA GLY A 310 1.98 -23.77 -0.05
C GLY A 310 0.66 -23.76 0.72
N PHE A 311 -0.45 -23.41 0.05
CA PHE A 311 -1.80 -23.53 0.60
C PHE A 311 -2.40 -24.91 0.30
N THR A 312 -3.52 -25.26 0.92
CA THR A 312 -4.24 -26.52 0.67
C THR A 312 -5.22 -26.42 -0.50
N GLY A 313 -5.73 -25.22 -0.80
CA GLY A 313 -6.65 -24.97 -1.91
C GLY A 313 -7.09 -23.50 -1.99
N CYS A 314 -8.15 -23.22 -2.75
CA CYS A 314 -8.75 -21.89 -2.89
C CYS A 314 -10.11 -21.84 -2.16
N ASN A 315 -10.34 -20.81 -1.35
CA ASN A 315 -11.61 -20.58 -0.67
C ASN A 315 -12.52 -19.70 -1.53
N ALA A 316 -13.52 -20.34 -2.18
CA ALA A 316 -14.45 -19.67 -3.09
C ALA A 316 -15.36 -18.61 -2.44
N THR A 317 -15.51 -18.63 -1.11
CA THR A 317 -16.31 -17.61 -0.39
C THR A 317 -15.60 -16.27 -0.40
N TRP A 318 -14.27 -16.29 -0.23
CA TRP A 318 -13.47 -15.10 -0.02
C TRP A 318 -12.56 -14.76 -1.21
N GLY A 319 -12.40 -15.68 -2.17
CA GLY A 319 -11.51 -15.45 -3.30
C GLY A 319 -10.05 -15.38 -2.87
N VAL A 320 -9.60 -16.32 -2.04
CA VAL A 320 -8.25 -16.36 -1.45
C VAL A 320 -7.73 -17.78 -1.34
N CYS A 321 -6.41 -17.95 -1.27
CA CYS A 321 -5.81 -19.24 -0.97
C CYS A 321 -5.97 -19.60 0.53
N SER A 322 -6.20 -20.87 0.84
CA SER A 322 -6.55 -21.36 2.19
C SER A 322 -5.62 -22.51 2.63
N PRO A 323 -5.23 -22.66 3.91
CA PRO A 323 -5.70 -21.94 5.08
C PRO A 323 -5.28 -20.47 5.08
N SER A 324 -6.23 -19.63 5.45
CA SER A 324 -6.11 -18.19 5.55
C SER A 324 -6.83 -17.75 6.84
N PRO A 325 -6.45 -16.61 7.45
CA PRO A 325 -7.22 -16.03 8.56
C PRO A 325 -8.60 -15.48 8.15
N TRP A 326 -8.98 -15.48 6.87
CA TRP A 326 -10.34 -15.11 6.38
C TRP A 326 -11.44 -16.11 6.78
#